data_AF-A0A1S1P225-F1
#
_entry.id   AF-A0A1S1P225-F1
#
_cell.length_a   1.000
_cell.length_b   1.000
_cell.length_c   1.000
_cell.angle_alpha   90.00
_cell.angle_beta   90.00
_cell.angle_gamma   90.00
#
_symmetry.space_group_name_H-M   'P 1'
#
loop_
_entity.id
_entity.type
_entity.pdbx_description
1 polymer ?
#
loop_
_entity_poly.entity_id
_entity_poly.type
_entity_poly.pdbx_seq_one_letter_code
_entity_poly.pdbx_strand_id
1 'polypeptide(L)'
;DIEGTPIEDLVPDYGILNQIKYKYPVQDAYFAYTSRGCIRKCHFCGVPKLEGGQRDTESLTGLVRAIERLYGPKKDLILMDNNVVASPRFKEIIAEIRDLGFTRGATLKREGMRVPSQRRVDFNQGVDARILCKDRMYLRELSTTCLKPLRIAFDHLGVKKPYEQAVRYAHEFGLNELSNYMLYNFHDGPSDLFERMRLNVTLNEELGVRIWSFPMRYQPTDRPNRGHVGEKWTRYQLRSMQIVLQATHGIVSGEPDFFKRAFGDTVEEYERILLMPHDFIFNRDWYERFDPDSRLDEYRSEFVKLDSYDRRELLDLLSSCDPRDFGSLPARATSVQVSRIIRFYLPLPKEELFAIWAKQKELTQSSGAAALGLAEDERVEDAGLEDADDAPAALASNQAQKSKKRVAA
;
A
#
# COMPACT_ATOMS: atom_id res chain seq x y z
N ASP A 1 14.33 -36.10 1.26
CA ASP A 1 13.17 -36.21 0.38
C ASP A 1 13.52 -35.50 -0.93
N ILE A 2 13.98 -36.27 -1.92
CA ILE A 2 14.38 -35.76 -3.25
C ILE A 2 13.67 -36.52 -4.39
N GLU A 3 12.79 -37.47 -4.05
CA GLU A 3 12.10 -38.32 -5.03
C GLU A 3 10.59 -38.04 -5.07
N GLY A 4 10.05 -37.28 -4.12
CA GLY A 4 8.65 -36.84 -4.13
C GLY A 4 8.40 -35.70 -5.12
N THR A 5 7.14 -35.52 -5.50
CA THR A 5 6.68 -34.33 -6.22
C THR A 5 7.00 -33.08 -5.38
N PRO A 6 7.66 -32.06 -5.94
CA PRO A 6 7.90 -30.81 -5.25
C PRO A 6 6.60 -30.23 -4.68
N ILE A 7 6.65 -29.68 -3.46
CA ILE A 7 5.47 -29.10 -2.79
C ILE A 7 4.81 -28.03 -3.66
N GLU A 8 5.60 -27.27 -4.43
CA GLU A 8 5.09 -26.23 -5.31
C GLU A 8 4.26 -26.74 -6.50
N ASP A 9 4.39 -28.02 -6.85
CA ASP A 9 3.65 -28.66 -7.94
C ASP A 9 2.36 -29.35 -7.43
N LEU A 10 2.13 -29.35 -6.12
CA LEU A 10 0.92 -29.91 -5.51
C LEU A 10 -0.24 -28.92 -5.56
N VAL A 11 -1.46 -29.45 -5.61
CA VAL A 11 -2.68 -28.63 -5.50
C VAL A 11 -2.76 -28.02 -4.11
N PRO A 12 -2.89 -26.68 -3.97
CA PRO A 12 -3.02 -26.05 -2.66
C PRO A 12 -4.21 -26.60 -1.88
N ASP A 13 -4.04 -26.80 -0.56
CA ASP A 13 -5.13 -27.22 0.32
C ASP A 13 -5.97 -26.01 0.75
N TYR A 14 -7.12 -25.83 0.10
CA TYR A 14 -8.08 -24.77 0.43
C TYR A 14 -8.83 -25.04 1.75
N GLY A 15 -8.80 -26.27 2.25
CA GLY A 15 -9.42 -26.66 3.50
C GLY A 15 -8.84 -25.93 4.72
N ILE A 16 -7.60 -25.43 4.63
CA ILE A 16 -6.96 -24.66 5.70
C ILE A 16 -7.76 -23.40 6.07
N LEU A 17 -8.48 -22.79 5.13
CA LEU A 17 -9.30 -21.60 5.38
C LEU A 17 -10.52 -21.88 6.26
N ASN A 18 -10.95 -23.14 6.38
CA ASN A 18 -12.03 -23.54 7.27
C ASN A 18 -11.58 -23.64 8.74
N GLN A 19 -10.27 -23.61 9.00
CA GLN A 19 -9.70 -23.74 10.35
C GLN A 19 -9.65 -22.40 11.10
N ILE A 20 -9.96 -21.29 10.42
CA ILE A 20 -9.89 -19.94 10.98
C ILE A 20 -11.24 -19.20 10.89
N LYS A 21 -11.42 -18.20 11.76
CA LYS A 21 -12.63 -17.35 11.75
C LYS A 21 -12.54 -16.23 10.72
N TYR A 22 -11.34 -15.73 10.45
CA TYR A 22 -11.12 -14.64 9.49
C TYR A 22 -11.53 -15.08 8.09
N LYS A 23 -12.24 -14.22 7.38
CA LYS A 23 -12.68 -14.47 6.00
C LYS A 23 -11.85 -13.60 5.08
N TYR A 24 -10.88 -14.22 4.43
CA TYR A 24 -10.06 -13.54 3.44
C TYR A 24 -10.95 -13.02 2.30
N PRO A 25 -10.83 -11.74 1.93
CA PRO A 25 -11.61 -11.17 0.84
C PRO A 25 -11.45 -11.93 -0.50
N VAL A 26 -10.26 -12.49 -0.74
CA VAL A 26 -9.89 -13.26 -1.95
C VAL A 26 -10.11 -14.78 -1.84
N GLN A 27 -10.85 -15.27 -0.83
CA GLN A 27 -11.03 -16.72 -0.58
C GLN A 27 -11.69 -17.51 -1.74
N ASP A 28 -12.38 -16.82 -2.67
CA ASP A 28 -13.07 -17.44 -3.81
C ASP A 28 -12.28 -17.27 -5.12
N ALA A 29 -11.02 -17.71 -5.11
CA ALA A 29 -10.13 -17.63 -6.26
C ALA A 29 -9.26 -18.87 -6.45
N TYR A 30 -8.85 -19.12 -7.69
CA TYR A 30 -7.70 -19.98 -7.97
C TYR A 30 -6.42 -19.22 -7.63
N PHE A 31 -5.56 -19.78 -6.79
CA PHE A 31 -4.22 -19.27 -6.53
C PHE A 31 -3.21 -20.11 -7.31
N ALA A 32 -2.43 -19.47 -8.16
CA ALA A 32 -1.49 -20.15 -9.04
C ALA A 32 -0.27 -19.29 -9.36
N TYR A 33 0.72 -19.94 -9.96
CA TYR A 33 1.86 -19.31 -10.61
C TYR A 33 1.87 -19.80 -12.05
N THR A 34 2.23 -18.92 -13.00
CA THR A 34 2.61 -19.33 -14.36
C THR A 34 4.12 -19.23 -14.60
N SER A 35 4.82 -18.58 -13.66
CA SER A 35 6.26 -18.39 -13.62
C SER A 35 6.72 -18.13 -12.17
N ARG A 36 7.97 -18.46 -11.89
CA ARG A 36 8.67 -18.23 -10.62
C ARG A 36 9.98 -17.49 -10.88
N GLY A 37 10.56 -16.91 -9.82
CA GLY A 37 11.78 -16.11 -9.93
C GLY A 37 11.56 -14.79 -10.66
N CYS A 38 12.65 -14.07 -10.93
CA CYS A 38 12.59 -12.80 -11.65
C CYS A 38 13.85 -12.58 -12.49
N ILE A 39 13.70 -11.96 -13.67
CA ILE A 39 14.84 -11.53 -14.50
C ILE A 39 15.63 -10.37 -13.88
N ARG A 40 15.07 -9.69 -12.87
CA ARG A 40 15.70 -8.55 -12.19
C ARG A 40 16.39 -8.99 -10.91
N LYS A 41 17.41 -8.23 -10.51
CA LYS A 41 18.19 -8.44 -9.28
C LYS A 41 18.11 -7.22 -8.37
N CYS A 42 16.90 -6.70 -8.17
CA CYS A 42 16.67 -5.51 -7.35
C CYS A 42 17.16 -5.74 -5.93
N HIS A 43 17.97 -4.84 -5.39
CA HIS A 43 18.64 -5.02 -4.08
C HIS A 43 17.64 -5.11 -2.92
N PHE A 44 16.52 -4.40 -3.03
CA PHE A 44 15.45 -4.39 -2.04
C PHE A 44 14.53 -5.61 -2.08
N CYS A 45 14.65 -6.47 -3.10
CA CYS A 45 13.70 -7.56 -3.34
C CYS A 45 14.22 -8.90 -2.83
N GLY A 46 13.35 -9.68 -2.16
CA GLY A 46 13.66 -11.04 -1.71
C GLY A 46 13.66 -12.09 -2.83
N VAL A 47 12.93 -11.85 -3.92
CA VAL A 47 12.70 -12.83 -5.00
C VAL A 47 14.00 -13.42 -5.58
N PRO A 48 15.04 -12.64 -5.93
CA PRO A 48 16.26 -13.23 -6.49
C PRO A 48 17.00 -14.16 -5.52
N LYS A 49 16.83 -13.96 -4.20
CA LYS A 49 17.42 -14.80 -3.16
C LYS A 49 16.58 -16.05 -2.89
N LEU A 50 15.26 -15.91 -2.86
CA LEU A 50 14.32 -16.98 -2.49
C LEU A 50 13.95 -17.90 -3.66
N GLU A 51 13.76 -17.33 -4.85
CA GLU A 51 13.26 -18.04 -6.02
C GLU A 51 14.28 -18.13 -7.17
N GLY A 52 15.30 -17.28 -7.16
CA GLY A 52 16.35 -17.27 -8.18
C GLY A 52 15.94 -16.63 -9.51
N GLY A 53 16.53 -17.13 -10.60
CA GLY A 53 16.25 -16.65 -11.95
C GLY A 53 14.85 -17.04 -12.42
N GLN A 54 14.29 -16.24 -13.33
CA GLN A 54 12.96 -16.50 -13.85
C GLN A 54 12.87 -17.84 -14.59
N ARG A 55 11.81 -18.61 -14.30
CA ARG A 55 11.43 -19.84 -14.98
C ARG A 55 9.91 -19.93 -15.11
N ASP A 56 9.43 -20.55 -16.19
CA ASP A 56 8.01 -20.85 -16.35
C ASP A 56 7.65 -22.11 -15.55
N THR A 57 6.40 -22.20 -15.10
CA THR A 57 5.85 -23.38 -14.43
C THR A 57 5.09 -24.27 -15.42
N GLU A 58 4.54 -25.37 -14.91
CA GLU A 58 3.61 -26.19 -15.68
C GLU A 58 2.32 -25.43 -16.05
N SER A 59 1.53 -26.06 -16.94
CA SER A 59 0.27 -25.52 -17.46
C SER A 59 -0.72 -25.17 -16.35
N LEU A 60 -1.25 -23.95 -16.40
CA LEU A 60 -2.27 -23.45 -15.48
C LEU A 60 -3.55 -24.30 -15.53
N THR A 61 -3.88 -24.84 -16.70
CA THR A 61 -5.08 -25.65 -16.95
C THR A 61 -5.14 -26.89 -16.07
N GLY A 62 -4.00 -27.58 -15.91
CA GLY A 62 -3.91 -28.78 -15.07
C GLY A 62 -4.29 -28.46 -13.62
N LEU A 63 -3.66 -27.41 -13.07
CA LEU A 63 -3.91 -26.96 -11.71
C LEU A 63 -5.35 -26.49 -11.49
N VAL A 64 -5.88 -25.64 -12.39
CA VAL A 64 -7.27 -25.15 -12.28
C VAL A 64 -8.27 -26.30 -12.29
N ARG A 65 -8.15 -27.26 -13.22
CA ARG A 65 -9.03 -28.44 -13.29
C ARG A 65 -8.91 -29.33 -12.06
N ALA A 66 -7.71 -29.43 -11.47
CA ALA A 66 -7.51 -30.19 -10.24
C ALA A 66 -8.18 -29.50 -9.04
N ILE A 67 -8.04 -28.18 -8.91
CA ILE A 67 -8.73 -27.38 -7.89
C ILE A 67 -10.25 -27.49 -8.04
N GLU A 68 -10.77 -27.40 -9.26
CA GLU A 68 -12.21 -27.53 -9.52
C GLU A 68 -12.77 -28.88 -9.09
N ARG A 69 -12.03 -29.96 -9.35
CA ARG A 69 -12.43 -31.31 -8.98
C ARG A 69 -12.51 -31.50 -7.46
N LEU A 70 -11.61 -30.89 -6.71
CA LEU A 70 -11.50 -31.04 -5.26
C LEU A 70 -12.38 -30.04 -4.49
N TYR A 71 -12.47 -28.80 -4.97
CA TYR A 71 -13.03 -27.67 -4.22
C TYR A 71 -14.12 -26.90 -4.97
N GLY A 72 -14.52 -27.38 -6.15
CA GLY A 72 -15.49 -26.72 -7.02
C GLY A 72 -14.93 -25.48 -7.74
N PRO A 73 -15.71 -24.91 -8.67
CA PRO A 73 -15.29 -23.76 -9.46
C PRO A 73 -15.10 -22.51 -8.60
N LYS A 74 -14.00 -21.80 -8.81
CA LYS A 74 -13.68 -20.52 -8.18
C LYS A 74 -13.99 -19.34 -9.11
N LYS A 75 -14.31 -18.20 -8.49
CA LYS A 75 -14.73 -17.01 -9.22
C LYS A 75 -13.55 -16.34 -9.93
N ASP A 76 -12.48 -16.08 -9.17
CA ASP A 76 -11.33 -15.30 -9.64
C ASP A 76 -10.09 -16.16 -9.90
N LEU A 77 -9.11 -15.60 -10.59
CA LEU A 77 -7.78 -16.16 -10.81
C LEU A 77 -6.73 -15.16 -10.29
N ILE A 78 -6.02 -15.53 -9.23
CA ILE A 78 -4.94 -14.75 -8.63
C ILE A 78 -3.61 -15.42 -8.99
N LEU A 79 -2.82 -14.71 -9.78
CA LEU A 79 -1.51 -15.14 -10.25
C LEU A 79 -0.43 -14.44 -9.44
N MET A 80 0.39 -15.23 -8.76
CA MET A 80 1.41 -14.77 -7.82
C MET A 80 2.78 -14.59 -8.49
N ASP A 81 2.82 -14.62 -9.82
CA ASP A 81 3.98 -14.37 -10.66
C ASP A 81 4.67 -13.05 -10.33
N ASN A 82 5.99 -13.10 -10.09
CA ASN A 82 6.76 -11.88 -9.81
C ASN A 82 6.84 -10.93 -11.01
N ASN A 83 6.81 -11.47 -12.24
CA ASN A 83 6.83 -10.68 -13.48
C ASN A 83 6.35 -11.49 -14.70
N VAL A 84 5.04 -11.68 -14.85
CA VAL A 84 4.48 -12.50 -15.95
C VAL A 84 4.90 -12.01 -17.35
N VAL A 85 5.06 -10.69 -17.54
CA VAL A 85 5.39 -10.12 -18.86
C VAL A 85 6.83 -10.41 -19.28
N ALA A 86 7.68 -10.88 -18.37
CA ALA A 86 9.01 -11.35 -18.70
C ALA A 86 9.05 -12.82 -19.15
N SER A 87 7.93 -13.55 -19.07
CA SER A 87 7.87 -14.95 -19.52
C SER A 87 8.00 -15.02 -21.05
N PRO A 88 8.86 -15.90 -21.59
CA PRO A 88 8.89 -16.16 -23.03
C PRO A 88 7.57 -16.78 -23.53
N ARG A 89 6.82 -17.42 -22.63
CA ARG A 89 5.50 -18.02 -22.89
C ARG A 89 4.34 -17.06 -22.62
N PHE A 90 4.59 -15.77 -22.44
CA PHE A 90 3.55 -14.78 -22.10
C PHE A 90 2.26 -14.91 -22.95
N LYS A 91 2.39 -15.02 -24.29
CA LYS A 91 1.21 -15.17 -25.17
C LYS A 91 0.44 -16.47 -24.93
N GLU A 92 1.15 -17.57 -24.66
CA GLU A 92 0.55 -18.86 -24.33
C GLU A 92 -0.17 -18.80 -22.99
N ILE A 93 0.44 -18.16 -21.99
CA ILE A 93 -0.17 -17.94 -20.66
C ILE A 93 -1.48 -17.17 -20.81
N ILE A 94 -1.48 -16.07 -21.57
CA ILE A 94 -2.71 -15.30 -21.79
C ILE A 94 -3.75 -16.11 -22.57
N ALA A 95 -3.35 -16.90 -23.57
CA ALA A 95 -4.25 -17.79 -24.28
C ALA A 95 -4.88 -18.83 -23.35
N GLU A 96 -4.08 -19.45 -22.49
CA GLU A 96 -4.53 -20.42 -21.50
C GLU A 96 -5.53 -19.81 -20.51
N ILE A 97 -5.27 -18.59 -20.02
CA ILE A 97 -6.21 -17.85 -19.17
C ILE A 97 -7.57 -17.65 -19.88
N ARG A 98 -7.56 -17.31 -21.18
CA ARG A 98 -8.80 -17.17 -21.97
C ARG A 98 -9.52 -18.50 -22.14
N ASP A 99 -8.79 -19.57 -22.44
CA ASP A 99 -9.35 -20.92 -22.64
C ASP A 99 -10.00 -21.48 -21.36
N LEU A 100 -9.51 -21.03 -20.19
CA LEU A 100 -10.11 -21.28 -18.87
C LEU A 100 -11.34 -20.39 -18.56
N GLY A 101 -11.78 -19.58 -19.53
CA GLY A 101 -12.96 -18.74 -19.43
C GLY A 101 -12.76 -17.46 -18.64
N PHE A 102 -11.53 -16.98 -18.50
CA PHE A 102 -11.22 -15.67 -17.88
C PHE A 102 -11.06 -14.56 -18.93
N THR A 103 -11.92 -14.57 -19.95
CA THR A 103 -11.97 -13.53 -20.99
C THR A 103 -12.51 -12.20 -20.45
N ARG A 104 -12.30 -11.11 -21.19
CA ARG A 104 -12.86 -9.79 -20.85
C ARG A 104 -14.37 -9.87 -20.58
N GLY A 105 -14.80 -9.33 -19.43
CA GLY A 105 -16.20 -9.31 -19.01
C GLY A 105 -16.77 -10.68 -18.60
N ALA A 106 -15.92 -11.69 -18.38
CA ALA A 106 -16.35 -13.00 -17.94
C ALA A 106 -17.11 -12.93 -16.60
N THR A 107 -18.18 -13.73 -16.51
CA THR A 107 -18.96 -13.88 -15.28
C THR A 107 -19.05 -15.35 -14.90
N LEU A 108 -19.25 -15.61 -13.61
CA LEU A 108 -19.55 -16.94 -13.07
C LEU A 108 -20.98 -16.93 -12.52
N LYS A 109 -21.80 -17.88 -12.94
CA LYS A 109 -23.14 -18.13 -12.36
C LYS A 109 -23.18 -19.52 -11.75
N ARG A 110 -23.23 -19.58 -10.41
CA ARG A 110 -23.43 -20.84 -9.68
C ARG A 110 -24.91 -21.11 -9.45
N GLU A 111 -25.23 -22.35 -9.13
CA GLU A 111 -26.59 -22.72 -8.70
C GLU A 111 -27.02 -21.88 -7.48
N GLY A 112 -28.27 -21.42 -7.48
CA GLY A 112 -28.80 -20.52 -6.45
C GLY A 112 -28.47 -19.04 -6.62
N MET A 113 -27.55 -18.66 -7.52
CA MET A 113 -27.26 -17.25 -7.79
C MET A 113 -28.28 -16.62 -8.72
N ARG A 114 -28.93 -15.54 -8.25
CA ARG A 114 -29.87 -14.74 -9.05
C ARG A 114 -29.17 -13.95 -10.16
N VAL A 115 -27.98 -13.41 -9.87
CA VAL A 115 -27.18 -12.60 -10.79
C VAL A 115 -25.77 -13.21 -10.90
N PRO A 116 -25.19 -13.33 -12.11
CA PRO A 116 -23.80 -13.74 -12.29
C PRO A 116 -22.82 -12.79 -11.58
N SER A 117 -21.76 -13.34 -10.99
CA SER A 117 -20.68 -12.55 -10.40
C SER A 117 -19.59 -12.29 -11.44
N GLN A 118 -19.06 -11.07 -11.50
CA GLN A 118 -17.92 -10.75 -12.37
C GLN A 118 -16.69 -11.55 -11.93
N ARG A 119 -15.99 -12.14 -12.90
CA ARG A 119 -14.69 -12.79 -12.67
C ARG A 119 -13.59 -11.75 -12.78
N ARG A 120 -12.46 -12.06 -12.17
CA ARG A 120 -11.26 -11.23 -12.18
C ARG A 120 -10.01 -12.08 -12.39
N VAL A 121 -9.09 -11.58 -13.20
CA VAL A 121 -7.68 -11.98 -13.17
C VAL A 121 -6.90 -10.90 -12.44
N ASP A 122 -6.07 -11.28 -11.47
CA ASP A 122 -5.14 -10.36 -10.78
C ASP A 122 -3.73 -10.96 -10.84
N PHE A 123 -2.83 -10.30 -11.56
CA PHE A 123 -1.40 -10.51 -11.39
C PHE A 123 -0.98 -9.73 -10.15
N ASN A 124 -0.90 -10.41 -9.01
CA ASN A 124 -0.87 -9.76 -7.70
C ASN A 124 0.43 -8.97 -7.43
N GLN A 125 1.45 -9.19 -8.25
CA GLN A 125 2.71 -8.43 -8.23
C GLN A 125 2.74 -7.37 -9.34
N GLY A 126 3.52 -6.31 -9.12
CA GLY A 126 3.71 -5.24 -10.12
C GLY A 126 4.54 -5.72 -11.31
N VAL A 127 3.97 -5.67 -12.53
CA VAL A 127 4.69 -6.03 -13.75
C VAL A 127 5.65 -4.94 -14.21
N ASP A 128 6.73 -5.33 -14.91
CA ASP A 128 7.82 -4.41 -15.28
C ASP A 128 7.40 -3.42 -16.39
N ALA A 129 7.27 -2.14 -16.03
CA ALA A 129 6.94 -1.06 -16.96
C ALA A 129 7.89 -0.98 -18.17
N ARG A 130 9.17 -1.33 -18.00
CA ARG A 130 10.18 -1.31 -19.08
C ARG A 130 9.97 -2.41 -20.11
N ILE A 131 9.17 -3.43 -19.81
CA ILE A 131 8.76 -4.46 -20.75
C ILE A 131 7.45 -4.04 -21.41
N LEU A 132 6.45 -3.67 -20.59
CA LEU A 132 5.15 -3.22 -21.07
C LEU A 132 5.25 -2.08 -22.10
N CYS A 133 6.12 -1.11 -21.87
CA CYS A 133 6.23 0.06 -22.74
C CYS A 133 6.93 -0.23 -24.09
N LYS A 134 7.59 -1.38 -24.25
CA LYS A 134 8.37 -1.68 -25.46
C LYS A 134 7.50 -2.14 -26.63
N ASP A 135 6.41 -2.84 -26.32
CA ASP A 135 5.52 -3.39 -27.34
C ASP A 135 4.08 -3.37 -26.83
N ARG A 136 3.20 -2.73 -27.60
CA ARG A 136 1.75 -2.65 -27.35
C ARG A 136 1.10 -4.03 -27.27
N MET A 137 1.74 -5.06 -27.82
CA MET A 137 1.30 -6.46 -27.75
C MET A 137 0.99 -6.89 -26.31
N TYR A 138 1.80 -6.53 -25.30
CA TYR A 138 1.56 -6.96 -23.92
C TYR A 138 0.20 -6.46 -23.40
N LEU A 139 -0.07 -5.16 -23.56
CA LEU A 139 -1.31 -4.54 -23.10
C LEU A 139 -2.52 -5.01 -23.93
N ARG A 140 -2.32 -5.26 -25.23
CA ARG A 140 -3.35 -5.83 -26.09
C ARG A 140 -3.73 -7.25 -25.66
N GLU A 141 -2.76 -8.11 -25.35
CA GLU A 141 -3.05 -9.47 -24.86
C GLU A 141 -3.73 -9.41 -23.48
N LEU A 142 -3.18 -8.64 -22.53
CA LEU A 142 -3.77 -8.49 -21.19
C LEU A 142 -5.23 -8.03 -21.24
N SER A 143 -5.57 -7.08 -22.13
CA SER A 143 -6.95 -6.57 -22.27
C SER A 143 -7.96 -7.57 -22.82
N THR A 144 -7.52 -8.71 -23.33
CA THR A 144 -8.41 -9.81 -23.75
C THR A 144 -8.93 -10.65 -22.58
N THR A 145 -8.36 -10.48 -21.38
CA THR A 145 -8.75 -11.17 -20.16
C THR A 145 -9.64 -10.29 -19.27
N CYS A 146 -10.22 -10.84 -18.22
CA CYS A 146 -10.89 -10.06 -17.16
C CYS A 146 -9.89 -9.50 -16.13
N LEU A 147 -8.73 -9.05 -16.59
CA LEU A 147 -7.71 -8.41 -15.75
C LEU A 147 -8.26 -7.18 -15.05
N LYS A 148 -8.14 -7.14 -13.72
CA LYS A 148 -8.46 -5.98 -12.89
C LYS A 148 -7.82 -6.14 -11.50
N PRO A 149 -7.08 -5.16 -10.98
CA PRO A 149 -6.41 -4.09 -11.71
C PRO A 149 -5.21 -4.59 -12.51
N LEU A 150 -4.68 -3.77 -13.43
CA LEU A 150 -3.31 -3.94 -13.93
C LEU A 150 -2.33 -3.33 -12.94
N ARG A 151 -1.46 -4.15 -12.33
CA ARG A 151 -0.43 -3.68 -11.38
C ARG A 151 0.88 -3.40 -12.11
N ILE A 152 1.36 -2.16 -12.15
CA ILE A 152 2.63 -1.79 -12.81
C ILE A 152 3.63 -1.31 -11.75
N ALA A 153 4.85 -1.86 -11.72
CA ALA A 153 5.86 -1.42 -10.76
C ALA A 153 6.35 0.03 -11.03
N PHE A 154 6.39 0.88 -10.00
CA PHE A 154 6.87 2.26 -10.10
C PHE A 154 7.77 2.68 -8.91
N ASP A 155 8.82 1.90 -8.66
CA ASP A 155 9.66 2.03 -7.46
C ASP A 155 10.65 3.20 -7.47
N HIS A 156 10.93 3.83 -8.62
CA HIS A 156 11.86 4.96 -8.69
C HIS A 156 11.64 5.84 -9.93
N LEU A 157 12.03 7.11 -9.88
CA LEU A 157 11.84 8.05 -10.99
C LEU A 157 12.57 7.67 -12.29
N GLY A 158 13.63 6.86 -12.20
CA GLY A 158 14.33 6.34 -13.37
C GLY A 158 13.47 5.50 -14.32
N VAL A 159 12.32 4.98 -13.87
CA VAL A 159 11.33 4.28 -14.72
C VAL A 159 10.12 5.12 -15.08
N LYS A 160 10.11 6.44 -14.78
CA LYS A 160 9.00 7.37 -15.06
C LYS A 160 8.51 7.29 -16.52
N LYS A 161 9.42 7.41 -17.48
CA LYS A 161 9.08 7.35 -18.92
C LYS A 161 8.46 6.00 -19.32
N PRO A 162 9.10 4.84 -19.04
CA PRO A 162 8.47 3.55 -19.24
C PRO A 162 7.10 3.39 -18.58
N TYR A 163 6.97 3.85 -17.33
CA TYR A 163 5.73 3.76 -16.56
C TYR A 163 4.60 4.54 -17.23
N GLU A 164 4.82 5.82 -17.51
CA GLU A 164 3.84 6.69 -18.16
C GLU A 164 3.39 6.12 -19.52
N GLN A 165 4.35 5.66 -20.32
CA GLN A 165 4.07 5.05 -21.61
C GLN A 165 3.23 3.77 -21.49
N ALA A 166 3.51 2.92 -20.50
CA ALA A 166 2.75 1.70 -20.23
C ALA A 166 1.32 2.01 -19.79
N VAL A 167 1.12 3.03 -18.95
CA VAL A 167 -0.22 3.49 -18.54
C VAL A 167 -1.03 4.00 -19.74
N ARG A 168 -0.43 4.84 -20.61
CA ARG A 168 -1.10 5.33 -21.82
C ARG A 168 -1.48 4.19 -22.76
N TYR A 169 -0.60 3.20 -22.95
CA TYR A 169 -0.94 2.00 -23.72
C TYR A 169 -2.05 1.18 -23.09
N ALA A 170 -2.04 1.00 -21.77
CA ALA A 170 -3.10 0.30 -21.05
C ALA A 170 -4.47 0.97 -21.30
N HIS A 171 -4.53 2.30 -21.15
CA HIS A 171 -5.73 3.09 -21.41
C HIS A 171 -6.25 2.91 -22.85
N GLU A 172 -5.38 2.96 -23.86
CA GLU A 172 -5.77 2.79 -25.27
C GLU A 172 -6.39 1.42 -25.57
N PHE A 173 -6.07 0.38 -24.79
CA PHE A 173 -6.70 -0.94 -24.89
C PHE A 173 -7.88 -1.14 -23.92
N GLY A 174 -8.27 -0.09 -23.20
CA GLY A 174 -9.40 -0.09 -22.27
C GLY A 174 -9.10 -0.72 -20.90
N LEU A 175 -7.82 -0.81 -20.52
CA LEU A 175 -7.39 -1.17 -19.17
C LEU A 175 -7.30 0.11 -18.33
N ASN A 176 -8.44 0.52 -17.76
CA ASN A 176 -8.59 1.81 -17.08
C ASN A 176 -8.48 1.73 -15.56
N GLU A 177 -8.30 0.54 -14.99
CA GLU A 177 -8.10 0.34 -13.54
C GLU A 177 -6.69 -0.20 -13.32
N LEU A 178 -5.84 0.62 -12.72
CA LEU A 178 -4.43 0.31 -12.52
C LEU A 178 -4.04 0.54 -11.07
N SER A 179 -3.01 -0.15 -10.64
CA SER A 179 -2.36 0.15 -9.37
C SER A 179 -0.85 -0.02 -9.47
N ASN A 180 -0.15 0.43 -8.45
CA ASN A 180 1.29 0.24 -8.36
C ASN A 180 1.70 0.12 -6.89
N TYR A 181 2.77 -0.63 -6.67
CA TYR A 181 3.56 -0.53 -5.45
C TYR A 181 4.64 0.54 -5.68
N MET A 182 4.84 1.40 -4.68
CA MET A 182 5.88 2.43 -4.72
C MET A 182 6.82 2.24 -3.53
N LEU A 183 8.00 1.69 -3.78
CA LEU A 183 9.05 1.70 -2.76
C LEU A 183 9.46 3.13 -2.40
N TYR A 184 9.59 3.44 -1.11
CA TYR A 184 10.23 4.66 -0.63
C TYR A 184 11.23 4.35 0.49
N ASN A 185 12.01 5.34 0.93
CA ASN A 185 13.00 5.19 2.01
C ASN A 185 14.22 4.31 1.61
N PHE A 186 14.50 4.14 0.31
CA PHE A 186 15.65 3.35 -0.15
C PHE A 186 16.83 4.25 -0.56
N HIS A 187 16.79 4.78 -1.78
CA HIS A 187 17.74 5.78 -2.29
C HIS A 187 17.04 7.09 -2.69
N ASP A 188 15.71 7.10 -2.56
CA ASP A 188 14.82 8.20 -2.88
C ASP A 188 14.60 9.11 -1.66
N GLY A 189 14.27 10.37 -1.89
CA GLY A 189 13.83 11.31 -0.86
C GLY A 189 12.31 11.56 -0.90
N PRO A 190 11.80 12.40 0.00
CA PRO A 190 10.39 12.82 -0.02
C PRO A 190 9.92 13.35 -1.37
N SER A 191 10.70 14.23 -2.01
CA SER A 191 10.38 14.79 -3.33
C SER A 191 10.24 13.71 -4.41
N ASP A 192 11.15 12.73 -4.43
CA ASP A 192 11.13 11.60 -5.37
C ASP A 192 9.86 10.74 -5.24
N LEU A 193 9.38 10.51 -4.01
CA LEU A 193 8.11 9.81 -3.77
C LEU A 193 6.92 10.67 -4.20
N PHE A 194 6.91 11.95 -3.85
CA PHE A 194 5.84 12.87 -4.22
C PHE A 194 5.64 12.97 -5.72
N GLU A 195 6.73 13.11 -6.49
CA GLU A 195 6.65 13.16 -7.96
C GLU A 195 5.99 11.91 -8.56
N ARG A 196 6.27 10.72 -8.02
CA ARG A 196 5.65 9.47 -8.48
C ARG A 196 4.17 9.43 -8.14
N MET A 197 3.80 9.85 -6.93
CA MET A 197 2.40 9.93 -6.52
C MET A 197 1.62 10.95 -7.36
N ARG A 198 2.17 12.16 -7.54
CA ARG A 198 1.53 13.23 -8.32
C ARG A 198 1.35 12.85 -9.79
N LEU A 199 2.31 12.12 -10.38
CA LEU A 199 2.19 11.62 -11.76
C LEU A 199 0.93 10.75 -11.95
N ASN A 200 0.60 9.90 -10.99
CA ASN A 200 -0.61 9.07 -11.09
C ASN A 200 -1.89 9.91 -11.07
N VAL A 201 -1.92 10.96 -10.25
CA VAL A 201 -3.04 11.90 -10.22
C VAL A 201 -3.15 12.62 -11.56
N THR A 202 -2.04 13.12 -12.11
CA THR A 202 -2.02 13.74 -13.44
C THR A 202 -2.54 12.78 -14.51
N LEU A 203 -2.12 11.51 -14.49
CA LEU A 203 -2.59 10.52 -15.46
C LEU A 203 -4.08 10.19 -15.30
N ASN A 204 -4.61 10.18 -14.06
CA ASN A 204 -6.05 10.04 -13.83
C ASN A 204 -6.83 11.24 -14.40
N GLU A 205 -6.37 12.46 -14.14
CA GLU A 205 -6.97 13.71 -14.64
C GLU A 205 -6.95 13.76 -16.18
N GLU A 206 -5.82 13.39 -16.80
CA GLU A 206 -5.65 13.44 -18.26
C GLU A 206 -6.41 12.35 -19.01
N LEU A 207 -6.43 11.11 -18.49
CA LEU A 207 -6.93 9.94 -19.24
C LEU A 207 -8.30 9.46 -18.76
N GLY A 208 -8.80 9.96 -17.63
CA GLY A 208 -10.03 9.44 -17.02
C GLY A 208 -9.90 7.98 -16.55
N VAL A 209 -8.67 7.56 -16.22
CA VAL A 209 -8.37 6.25 -15.63
C VAL A 209 -8.45 6.30 -14.11
N ARG A 210 -8.41 5.14 -13.47
CA ARG A 210 -8.34 4.98 -12.03
C ARG A 210 -7.02 4.31 -11.65
N ILE A 211 -6.05 5.11 -11.24
CA ILE A 211 -4.76 4.68 -10.70
C ILE A 211 -4.72 4.97 -9.21
N TRP A 212 -4.44 3.97 -8.39
CA TRP A 212 -4.14 4.13 -6.97
C TRP A 212 -2.78 3.50 -6.64
N SER A 213 -2.16 3.98 -5.56
CA SER A 213 -0.79 3.60 -5.23
C SER A 213 -0.69 3.04 -3.81
N PHE A 214 0.22 2.09 -3.63
CA PHE A 214 0.57 1.49 -2.35
C PHE A 214 2.02 1.83 -2.01
N PRO A 215 2.28 2.92 -1.25
CA PRO A 215 3.63 3.23 -0.79
C PRO A 215 4.13 2.17 0.19
N MET A 216 5.28 1.58 -0.12
CA MET A 216 5.91 0.53 0.66
C MET A 216 7.24 1.06 1.22
N ARG A 217 7.36 1.15 2.54
CA ARG A 217 8.61 1.59 3.18
C ARG A 217 9.67 0.51 2.99
N TYR A 218 10.81 0.89 2.45
CA TYR A 218 11.96 0.01 2.37
C TYR A 218 12.45 -0.40 3.76
N GLN A 219 12.63 -1.71 3.93
CA GLN A 219 13.29 -2.32 5.07
C GLN A 219 14.35 -3.32 4.57
N PRO A 220 15.59 -3.27 5.10
CA PRO A 220 16.61 -4.25 4.80
C PRO A 220 16.15 -5.67 5.17
N THR A 221 16.37 -6.62 4.26
CA THR A 221 15.95 -8.03 4.42
C THR A 221 16.77 -8.81 5.45
N ASP A 222 17.84 -8.21 5.98
CA ASP A 222 18.79 -8.80 6.92
C ASP A 222 18.64 -8.24 8.36
N ARG A 223 17.62 -7.43 8.63
CA ARG A 223 17.37 -6.83 9.95
C ARG A 223 16.12 -7.40 10.61
N PRO A 224 16.15 -7.67 11.93
CA PRO A 224 14.99 -8.16 12.68
C PRO A 224 13.99 -7.06 13.05
N ASN A 225 14.37 -5.78 12.94
CA ASN A 225 13.50 -4.64 13.28
C ASN A 225 13.21 -3.78 12.04
N ARG A 226 12.06 -3.08 12.07
CA ARG A 226 11.59 -2.19 11.01
C ARG A 226 12.06 -0.73 11.18
N GLY A 227 13.22 -0.52 11.83
CA GLY A 227 13.73 0.79 12.21
C GLY A 227 14.59 1.52 11.15
N HIS A 228 14.68 1.02 9.92
CA HIS A 228 15.59 1.60 8.92
C HIS A 228 15.15 2.99 8.46
N VAL A 229 16.09 3.94 8.48
CA VAL A 229 15.94 5.29 7.93
C VAL A 229 16.92 5.42 6.77
N GLY A 230 16.41 5.71 5.58
CA GLY A 230 17.20 5.91 4.37
C GLY A 230 17.92 7.25 4.40
N GLU A 231 18.95 7.40 3.56
CA GLU A 231 19.88 8.54 3.58
C GLU A 231 19.21 9.91 3.40
N LYS A 232 18.11 9.95 2.64
CA LYS A 232 17.38 11.19 2.31
C LYS A 232 16.11 11.40 3.12
N TRP A 233 15.87 10.54 4.12
CA TRP A 233 14.72 10.59 4.99
C TRP A 233 15.16 10.82 6.43
N THR A 234 14.26 11.37 7.21
CA THR A 234 14.43 11.50 8.66
C THR A 234 13.41 10.63 9.38
N ARG A 235 13.71 10.28 10.64
CA ARG A 235 12.77 9.49 11.45
C ARG A 235 11.42 10.20 11.58
N TYR A 236 11.43 11.52 11.75
CA TYR A 236 10.20 12.31 11.85
C TYR A 236 9.38 12.24 10.56
N GLN A 237 9.98 12.49 9.39
CA GLN A 237 9.28 12.40 8.10
C GLN A 237 8.69 11.02 7.83
N LEU A 238 9.41 9.94 8.17
CA LEU A 238 8.89 8.58 7.99
C LEU A 238 7.67 8.31 8.87
N ARG A 239 7.67 8.82 10.10
CA ARG A 239 6.50 8.74 10.98
C ARG A 239 5.35 9.60 10.45
N SER A 240 5.62 10.82 9.97
CA SER A 240 4.60 11.65 9.32
C SER A 240 3.97 10.94 8.11
N MET A 241 4.77 10.33 7.25
CA MET A 241 4.26 9.56 6.10
C MET A 241 3.39 8.39 6.54
N GLN A 242 3.80 7.65 7.59
CA GLN A 242 2.99 6.58 8.18
C GLN A 242 1.64 7.09 8.70
N ILE A 243 1.60 8.25 9.35
CA ILE A 243 0.37 8.86 9.88
C ILE A 243 -0.55 9.29 8.74
N VAL A 244 0.00 9.91 7.69
CA VAL A 244 -0.77 10.23 6.47
C VAL A 244 -1.39 8.93 5.91
N LEU A 245 -0.59 7.88 5.76
CA LEU A 245 -1.07 6.59 5.26
C LEU A 245 -2.12 5.95 6.18
N GLN A 246 -1.99 6.04 7.51
CA GLN A 246 -3.03 5.55 8.42
C GLN A 246 -4.36 6.29 8.21
N ALA A 247 -4.32 7.61 8.03
CA ALA A 247 -5.50 8.42 7.73
C ALA A 247 -6.10 8.10 6.35
N THR A 248 -5.29 7.63 5.40
CA THR A 248 -5.74 7.22 4.06
C THR A 248 -5.92 5.70 3.89
N HIS A 249 -5.91 4.93 4.99
CA HIS A 249 -6.02 3.46 5.00
C HIS A 249 -4.96 2.73 4.15
N GLY A 250 -3.73 3.24 4.13
CA GLY A 250 -2.58 2.64 3.46
C GLY A 250 -2.53 2.89 1.96
N ILE A 251 -3.42 3.74 1.42
CA ILE A 251 -3.59 3.93 -0.02
C ILE A 251 -3.41 5.41 -0.37
N VAL A 252 -2.73 5.66 -1.48
CA VAL A 252 -2.73 6.96 -2.14
C VAL A 252 -3.83 6.93 -3.20
N SER A 253 -4.93 7.61 -2.90
CA SER A 253 -6.05 7.74 -3.85
C SER A 253 -5.60 8.47 -5.10
N GLY A 254 -6.18 8.07 -6.23
CA GLY A 254 -6.06 8.78 -7.49
C GLY A 254 -6.96 10.00 -7.63
N GLU A 255 -7.88 10.22 -6.68
CA GLU A 255 -8.82 11.34 -6.68
C GLU A 255 -8.09 12.65 -6.31
N PRO A 256 -8.10 13.68 -7.18
CA PRO A 256 -7.27 14.88 -7.01
C PRO A 256 -7.48 15.64 -5.71
N ASP A 257 -8.72 15.84 -5.26
CA ASP A 257 -8.98 16.66 -4.07
C ASP A 257 -8.51 15.95 -2.80
N PHE A 258 -8.81 14.66 -2.67
CA PHE A 258 -8.31 13.80 -1.60
C PHE A 258 -6.78 13.72 -1.62
N PHE A 259 -6.18 13.59 -2.80
CA PHE A 259 -4.72 13.55 -2.94
C PHE A 259 -4.08 14.85 -2.45
N LYS A 260 -4.51 16.00 -2.98
CA LYS A 260 -3.97 17.32 -2.63
C LYS A 260 -4.18 17.62 -1.15
N ARG A 261 -5.29 17.16 -0.57
CA ARG A 261 -5.55 17.26 0.86
C ARG A 261 -4.53 16.49 1.70
N ALA A 262 -4.25 15.24 1.33
CA ALA A 262 -3.39 14.35 2.10
C ALA A 262 -1.89 14.64 1.89
N PHE A 263 -1.48 14.96 0.65
CA PHE A 263 -0.08 15.03 0.23
C PHE A 263 0.35 16.40 -0.31
N GLY A 264 -0.56 17.34 -0.56
CA GLY A 264 -0.26 18.61 -1.23
C GLY A 264 -0.28 18.52 -2.76
N ASP A 265 -0.21 19.67 -3.43
CA ASP A 265 -0.13 19.78 -4.90
C ASP A 265 1.30 20.12 -5.39
N THR A 266 2.19 20.55 -4.49
CA THR A 266 3.62 20.76 -4.80
C THR A 266 4.54 20.01 -3.83
N VAL A 267 5.81 19.84 -4.22
CA VAL A 267 6.84 19.22 -3.35
C VAL A 267 6.97 20.00 -2.04
N GLU A 268 6.92 21.33 -2.09
CA GLU A 268 7.01 22.19 -0.91
C GLU A 268 5.79 22.03 0.01
N GLU A 269 4.60 21.80 -0.55
CA GLU A 269 3.42 21.45 0.25
C GLU A 269 3.57 20.09 0.93
N TYR A 270 4.06 19.10 0.19
CA TYR A 270 4.29 17.77 0.73
C TYR A 270 5.32 17.79 1.86
N GLU A 271 6.45 18.47 1.67
CA GLU A 271 7.47 18.62 2.71
C GLU A 271 6.93 19.36 3.95
N ARG A 272 6.06 20.37 3.75
CA ARG A 272 5.36 21.04 4.86
C ARG A 272 4.42 20.10 5.61
N ILE A 273 3.71 19.23 4.91
CA ILE A 273 2.85 18.21 5.51
C ILE A 273 3.71 17.22 6.31
N LEU A 274 4.84 16.77 5.77
CA LEU A 274 5.73 15.84 6.48
C LEU A 274 6.42 16.47 7.71
N LEU A 275 6.60 17.79 7.74
CA LEU A 275 7.14 18.49 8.91
C LEU A 275 6.03 18.91 9.90
N MET A 276 4.75 18.80 9.55
CA MET A 276 3.65 19.18 10.44
C MET A 276 3.63 18.33 11.73
N PRO A 277 3.19 18.88 12.87
CA PRO A 277 2.88 18.10 14.07
C PRO A 277 1.98 16.90 13.73
N HIS A 278 2.39 15.71 14.18
CA HIS A 278 1.69 14.45 13.92
C HIS A 278 0.19 14.49 14.23
N ASP A 279 -0.18 15.16 15.32
CA ASP A 279 -1.57 15.32 15.72
C ASP A 279 -2.39 16.17 14.73
N PHE A 280 -1.79 17.24 14.18
CA PHE A 280 -2.41 18.02 13.12
C PHE A 280 -2.48 17.29 11.78
N ILE A 281 -1.62 16.30 11.53
CA ILE A 281 -1.75 15.43 10.36
C ILE A 281 -2.97 14.52 10.53
N PHE A 282 -3.05 13.80 11.65
CA PHE A 282 -4.08 12.80 11.88
C PHE A 282 -5.48 13.42 12.10
N ASN A 283 -5.56 14.47 12.91
CA ASN A 283 -6.81 15.12 13.30
C ASN A 283 -7.11 16.40 12.50
N ARG A 284 -6.54 16.53 11.30
CA ARG A 284 -6.54 17.79 10.53
C ARG A 284 -7.94 18.39 10.31
N ASP A 285 -8.93 17.55 10.01
CA ASP A 285 -10.31 17.99 9.82
C ASP A 285 -10.94 18.57 11.08
N TRP A 286 -10.54 18.07 12.26
CA TRP A 286 -11.02 18.64 13.52
C TRP A 286 -10.42 20.03 13.76
N TYR A 287 -9.12 20.15 13.57
CA TYR A 287 -8.41 21.42 13.73
C TYR A 287 -8.89 22.52 12.79
N GLU A 288 -9.26 22.17 11.56
CA GLU A 288 -9.73 23.16 10.58
C GLU A 288 -11.18 23.59 10.78
N ARG A 289 -12.01 22.77 11.43
CA ARG A 289 -13.47 22.99 11.46
C ARG A 289 -14.04 23.22 12.85
N PHE A 290 -13.41 22.69 13.88
CA PHE A 290 -14.02 22.54 15.20
C PHE A 290 -13.13 22.98 16.37
N ASP A 291 -11.83 23.20 16.14
CA ASP A 291 -10.93 23.66 17.18
C ASP A 291 -11.23 25.11 17.59
N PRO A 292 -11.76 25.36 18.80
CA PRO A 292 -12.13 26.70 19.24
C PRO A 292 -10.91 27.60 19.43
N ASP A 293 -9.73 27.01 19.64
CA ASP A 293 -8.48 27.73 19.91
C ASP A 293 -7.71 28.05 18.62
N SER A 294 -8.16 27.53 17.46
CA SER A 294 -7.52 27.73 16.15
C SER A 294 -6.00 27.43 16.16
N ARG A 295 -5.59 26.37 16.86
CA ARG A 295 -4.18 26.03 17.11
C ARG A 295 -3.42 25.73 15.82
N LEU A 296 -4.10 25.14 14.83
CA LEU A 296 -3.50 24.88 13.52
C LEU A 296 -3.17 26.18 12.77
N ASP A 297 -4.00 27.21 12.90
CA ASP A 297 -3.73 28.51 12.28
C ASP A 297 -2.63 29.26 13.04
N GLU A 298 -2.58 29.16 14.37
CA GLU A 298 -1.45 29.67 15.16
C GLU A 298 -0.14 28.99 14.73
N TYR A 299 -0.13 27.66 14.61
CA TYR A 299 1.00 26.91 14.10
C TYR A 299 1.42 27.36 12.70
N ARG A 300 0.47 27.48 11.76
CA ARG A 300 0.74 27.96 10.40
C ARG A 300 1.39 29.34 10.42
N SER A 301 0.91 30.25 11.28
CA SER A 301 1.45 31.60 11.41
C SER A 301 2.89 31.62 11.93
N GLU A 302 3.27 30.71 12.82
CA GLU A 302 4.64 30.56 13.31
C GLU A 302 5.52 29.82 12.30
N PHE A 303 4.99 28.79 11.64
CA PHE A 303 5.73 27.99 10.67
C PHE A 303 6.19 28.81 9.46
N VAL A 304 5.37 29.74 8.97
CA VAL A 304 5.73 30.63 7.84
C VAL A 304 6.93 31.51 8.16
N LYS A 305 7.23 31.76 9.45
CA LYS A 305 8.39 32.55 9.88
C LYS A 305 9.71 31.76 9.85
N LEU A 306 9.64 30.43 9.75
CA LEU A 306 10.82 29.58 9.65
C LEU A 306 11.41 29.66 8.25
N ASP A 307 12.69 30.02 8.18
CA ASP A 307 13.45 29.94 6.95
C ASP A 307 13.90 28.50 6.64
N SER A 308 14.71 28.31 5.59
CA SER A 308 15.18 26.96 5.22
C SER A 308 16.11 26.34 6.27
N TYR A 309 16.87 27.16 7.01
CA TYR A 309 17.76 26.71 8.07
C TYR A 309 16.96 26.28 9.29
N ASP A 310 16.03 27.12 9.74
CA ASP A 310 15.13 26.84 10.86
C ASP A 310 14.33 25.54 10.65
N ARG A 311 13.82 25.30 9.43
CA ARG A 311 13.08 24.07 9.11
C ARG A 311 13.95 22.82 9.17
N ARG A 312 15.20 22.91 8.72
CA ARG A 312 16.16 21.79 8.81
C ARG A 312 16.51 21.52 10.27
N GLU A 313 16.81 22.56 11.04
CA GLU A 313 17.10 22.43 12.46
C GLU A 313 15.93 21.80 13.22
N LEU A 314 14.70 22.29 12.99
CA LEU A 314 13.51 21.74 13.60
C LEU A 314 13.36 20.24 13.29
N LEU A 315 13.57 19.86 12.03
CA LEU A 315 13.48 18.46 11.60
C LEU A 315 14.54 17.58 12.27
N ASP A 316 15.77 18.08 12.40
CA ASP A 316 16.88 17.40 13.07
C ASP A 316 16.58 17.21 14.57
N LEU A 317 16.06 18.25 15.24
CA LEU A 317 15.68 18.20 16.65
C LEU A 317 14.58 17.16 16.90
N LEU A 318 13.50 17.20 16.11
CA LEU A 318 12.38 16.24 16.20
C LEU A 318 12.83 14.81 15.89
N SER A 319 13.82 14.64 15.02
CA SER A 319 14.39 13.33 14.69
C SER A 319 15.41 12.83 15.71
N SER A 320 15.80 13.64 16.69
CA SER A 320 16.86 13.31 17.65
C SER A 320 16.40 12.54 18.90
N CYS A 321 15.10 12.58 19.26
CA CYS A 321 14.57 11.95 20.49
C CYS A 321 13.11 11.49 20.36
N ASP A 322 12.64 10.63 21.25
CA ASP A 322 11.24 10.17 21.25
C ASP A 322 10.28 11.36 21.46
N PRO A 323 9.05 11.32 20.91
CA PRO A 323 8.07 12.40 21.13
C PRO A 323 7.84 12.79 22.59
N ARG A 324 7.99 11.85 23.54
CA ARG A 324 7.90 12.15 24.99
C ARG A 324 8.95 13.13 25.49
N ASP A 325 10.09 13.21 24.81
CA ASP A 325 11.24 14.04 25.19
C ASP A 325 11.26 15.40 24.48
N PHE A 326 10.27 15.68 23.61
CA PHE A 326 10.20 16.94 22.85
C PHE A 326 10.15 18.18 23.73
N GLY A 327 9.67 18.07 24.98
CA GLY A 327 9.68 19.16 25.96
C GLY A 327 11.07 19.71 26.28
N SER A 328 12.13 18.93 26.03
CA SER A 328 13.52 19.35 26.25
C SER A 328 14.15 20.08 25.06
N LEU A 329 13.55 19.96 23.87
CA LEU A 329 14.11 20.49 22.61
C LEU A 329 14.22 22.02 22.54
N PRO A 330 13.32 22.84 23.14
CA PRO A 330 13.45 24.30 23.07
C PRO A 330 14.80 24.81 23.61
N ALA A 331 15.37 24.16 24.63
CA ALA A 331 16.67 24.52 25.19
C ALA A 331 17.86 24.19 24.28
N ARG A 332 17.65 23.35 23.25
CA ARG A 332 18.65 22.94 22.27
C ARG A 332 18.55 23.71 20.95
N ALA A 333 17.49 24.49 20.76
CA ALA A 333 17.27 25.28 19.57
C ALA A 333 18.24 26.48 19.52
N THR A 334 18.85 26.69 18.35
CA THR A 334 19.75 27.80 18.04
C THR A 334 19.00 29.07 17.66
N SER A 335 17.73 28.93 17.26
CA SER A 335 16.84 29.99 16.81
C SER A 335 15.63 30.15 17.73
N VAL A 336 15.22 31.39 17.99
CA VAL A 336 14.03 31.72 18.81
C VAL A 336 12.77 31.19 18.12
N GLN A 337 12.74 31.21 16.79
CA GLN A 337 11.63 30.75 15.97
C GLN A 337 11.46 29.23 16.12
N VAL A 338 12.56 28.48 16.07
CA VAL A 338 12.56 27.02 16.30
C VAL A 338 12.17 26.70 17.74
N SER A 339 12.77 27.38 18.72
CA SER A 339 12.38 27.22 20.13
C SER A 339 10.89 27.44 20.37
N ARG A 340 10.31 28.44 19.69
CA ARG A 340 8.90 28.81 19.85
C ARG A 340 7.95 27.79 19.24
N ILE A 341 8.26 27.28 18.05
CA ILE A 341 7.34 26.39 17.31
C ILE A 341 7.27 24.97 17.90
N ILE A 342 8.33 24.52 18.61
CA ILE A 342 8.38 23.18 19.22
C ILE A 342 7.20 22.90 20.15
N ARG A 343 6.59 23.93 20.77
CA ARG A 343 5.41 23.77 21.63
C ARG A 343 4.24 23.05 20.96
N PHE A 344 4.10 23.17 19.63
CA PHE A 344 3.03 22.51 18.86
C PHE A 344 3.29 21.03 18.61
N TYR A 345 4.52 20.56 18.82
CA TYR A 345 4.92 19.17 18.59
C TYR A 345 4.80 18.33 19.87
N LEU A 346 4.58 18.96 21.01
CA LEU A 346 4.44 18.26 22.28
C LEU A 346 3.23 17.31 22.23
N PRO A 347 3.39 16.03 22.65
CA PRO A 347 2.28 15.09 22.68
C PRO A 347 1.12 15.62 23.53
N LEU A 348 -0.09 15.56 22.99
CA LEU A 348 -1.29 15.89 23.76
C LEU A 348 -1.59 14.81 24.80
N PRO A 349 -2.17 15.19 25.95
CA PRO A 349 -2.72 14.22 26.90
C PRO A 349 -3.77 13.32 26.23
N LYS A 350 -3.77 12.02 26.57
CA LYS A 350 -4.71 11.04 25.98
C LYS A 350 -6.17 11.42 26.16
N GLU A 351 -6.51 12.05 27.28
CA GLU A 351 -7.87 12.50 27.59
C GLU A 351 -8.38 13.53 26.57
N GLU A 352 -7.50 14.45 26.14
CA GLU A 352 -7.82 15.45 25.13
C GLU A 352 -8.00 14.81 23.74
N LEU A 353 -7.11 13.88 23.36
CA LEU A 353 -7.23 13.12 22.12
C LEU A 353 -8.54 12.32 22.06
N PHE A 354 -8.92 11.66 23.16
CA PHE A 354 -10.19 10.94 23.22
C PHE A 354 -11.40 11.87 23.11
N ALA A 355 -11.33 13.09 23.65
CA ALA A 355 -12.39 14.08 23.49
C ALA A 355 -12.51 14.56 22.03
N ILE A 356 -11.38 14.75 21.34
CA ILE A 356 -11.35 15.07 19.89
C ILE A 356 -12.02 13.95 19.09
N TRP A 357 -11.63 12.70 19.31
CA TRP A 357 -12.17 11.55 18.57
C TRP A 357 -13.65 11.29 18.86
N ALA A 358 -14.10 11.50 20.11
CA ALA A 358 -15.51 11.40 20.46
C ALA A 358 -16.36 12.43 19.70
N LYS A 359 -15.90 13.69 19.65
CA LYS A 359 -16.58 14.76 18.89
C LYS A 359 -16.57 14.50 17.39
N GLN A 360 -15.44 14.05 16.83
CA GLN A 360 -15.37 13.67 15.41
C GLN A 360 -16.37 12.57 15.08
N LYS A 361 -16.47 11.52 15.91
CA LYS A 361 -17.40 10.41 15.68
C LYS A 361 -18.87 10.85 15.70
N GLU A 362 -19.25 11.72 16.63
CA GLU A 362 -20.58 12.32 16.69
C GLU A 362 -20.92 13.07 15.39
N LEU A 363 -19.95 13.82 14.86
CA LEU A 363 -20.11 14.64 13.67
C LEU A 363 -20.07 13.83 12.36
N THR A 364 -19.24 12.79 12.25
CA THR A 364 -19.20 11.90 11.07
C THR A 364 -20.48 11.08 10.93
N GLN A 365 -21.10 10.67 12.05
CA GLN A 365 -22.41 10.00 12.05
C GLN A 365 -23.53 10.91 11.53
N SER A 366 -23.37 12.23 11.64
CA SER A 366 -24.32 13.22 11.11
C SER A 366 -24.08 13.61 9.64
N SER A 367 -22.87 13.37 9.10
CA SER A 367 -22.44 13.92 7.80
C SER A 367 -22.24 12.87 6.69
N GLY A 368 -22.39 11.56 6.96
CA GLY A 368 -22.43 10.52 5.91
C GLY A 368 -21.19 10.47 5.03
N ALA A 369 -20.00 10.38 5.62
CA ALA A 369 -18.73 10.40 4.88
C ALA A 369 -18.62 9.25 3.86
N ALA A 370 -18.23 9.62 2.63
CA ALA A 370 -18.06 8.71 1.49
C ALA A 370 -16.84 7.79 1.69
N ALA A 371 -17.05 6.49 1.58
CA ALA A 371 -15.98 5.51 1.53
C ALA A 371 -15.13 5.70 0.25
N LEU A 372 -13.82 5.45 0.33
CA LEU A 372 -12.82 5.52 -0.75
C LEU A 372 -13.10 4.64 -2.01
N GLY A 373 -14.29 4.02 -2.10
CA GLY A 373 -14.77 3.29 -3.29
C GLY A 373 -13.93 2.09 -3.71
N LEU A 374 -12.93 1.69 -2.92
CA LEU A 374 -12.05 0.55 -3.17
C LEU A 374 -12.61 -0.69 -2.46
N ALA A 375 -12.61 -1.81 -3.18
CA ALA A 375 -13.06 -3.08 -2.63
C ALA A 375 -12.11 -3.56 -1.52
N GLU A 376 -12.62 -4.26 -0.51
CA GLU A 376 -11.81 -4.66 0.67
C GLU A 376 -10.63 -5.56 0.30
N ASP A 377 -10.78 -6.37 -0.75
CA ASP A 377 -9.76 -7.26 -1.31
C ASP A 377 -8.67 -6.53 -2.11
N GLU A 378 -8.87 -5.26 -2.43
CA GLU A 378 -7.86 -4.41 -3.07
C GLU A 378 -7.01 -3.64 -2.04
N ARG A 379 -7.28 -3.79 -0.74
CA ARG A 379 -6.50 -3.15 0.34
C ARG A 379 -5.29 -4.01 0.73
N VAL A 380 -4.16 -3.37 1.04
CA VAL A 380 -2.97 -4.07 1.57
C VAL A 380 -3.15 -4.25 3.07
N GLU A 381 -3.32 -5.49 3.53
CA GLU A 381 -3.62 -5.84 4.94
C GLU A 381 -2.44 -5.58 5.90
N ASP A 382 -1.19 -5.64 5.45
CA ASP A 382 0.01 -5.29 6.22
C ASP A 382 0.91 -4.34 5.41
N ALA A 383 0.58 -3.06 5.41
CA ALA A 383 1.47 -2.01 4.86
C ALA A 383 2.67 -1.72 5.78
N GLY A 384 2.89 -2.52 6.83
CA GLY A 384 3.90 -2.27 7.86
C GLY A 384 3.71 -0.95 8.58
N LEU A 385 2.46 -0.51 8.72
CA LEU A 385 2.05 0.68 9.44
C LEU A 385 1.89 0.44 10.95
N GLU A 386 2.12 -0.80 11.41
CA GLU A 386 2.20 -1.16 12.82
C GLU A 386 3.67 -1.47 13.16
N ASP A 387 4.15 -0.93 14.29
CA ASP A 387 5.54 -0.86 14.84
C ASP A 387 6.33 0.44 14.49
N ALA A 388 6.96 1.19 15.41
CA ALA A 388 7.67 0.79 16.64
C ALA A 388 7.44 1.70 17.89
N ASP A 389 6.60 2.75 17.81
CA ASP A 389 6.34 3.66 18.95
C ASP A 389 4.93 3.50 19.58
N ASP A 390 4.06 2.73 18.93
CA ASP A 390 2.72 2.38 19.43
C ASP A 390 2.71 0.96 19.99
N ALA A 391 3.54 0.68 20.98
CA ALA A 391 3.21 -0.41 21.89
C ALA A 391 2.07 0.10 22.80
N PRO A 392 0.82 -0.40 22.69
CA PRO A 392 -0.14 -0.23 23.76
C PRO A 392 0.39 -1.01 24.98
N ALA A 393 1.06 -0.30 25.88
CA ALA A 393 1.08 -0.72 27.27
C ALA A 393 -0.39 -0.80 27.72
N ALA A 394 -0.84 -2.03 27.96
CA ALA A 394 -2.18 -2.46 28.37
C ALA A 394 -3.21 -2.68 27.25
N LEU A 395 -3.24 -3.92 26.73
CA LEU A 395 -4.43 -4.78 26.70
C LEU A 395 -4.04 -6.28 26.61
N ALA A 396 -2.99 -6.66 27.34
CA ALA A 396 -2.64 -8.05 27.58
C ALA A 396 -2.84 -8.38 29.08
N SER A 397 -4.08 -8.34 29.55
CA SER A 397 -4.49 -9.11 30.73
C SER A 397 -6.02 -9.24 30.76
N ASN A 398 -6.50 -10.48 30.55
CA ASN A 398 -7.72 -11.06 31.14
C ASN A 398 -8.35 -12.23 30.35
N GLN A 399 -7.60 -12.98 29.54
CA GLN A 399 -8.08 -14.29 29.04
C GLN A 399 -7.13 -15.48 29.21
N ALA A 400 -5.89 -15.29 29.71
CA ALA A 400 -4.93 -16.38 29.86
C ALA A 400 -4.86 -17.03 31.27
N GLN A 401 -5.73 -16.68 32.21
CA GLN A 401 -5.70 -17.22 33.59
C GLN A 401 -6.88 -18.12 34.00
N LYS A 402 -7.74 -18.54 33.06
CA LYS A 402 -8.86 -19.47 33.36
C LYS A 402 -8.75 -20.88 32.76
N SER A 403 -7.66 -21.26 32.10
CA SER A 403 -7.52 -22.62 31.52
C SER A 403 -6.48 -23.54 32.19
N LYS A 404 -5.84 -23.15 33.30
CA LYS A 404 -4.84 -23.98 34.01
C LYS A 404 -5.28 -24.53 35.39
N LYS A 405 -6.58 -24.63 35.65
CA LYS A 405 -7.11 -25.37 36.81
C LYS A 405 -8.27 -26.28 36.40
N ARG A 406 -7.98 -27.31 35.59
CA ARG A 406 -8.86 -28.50 35.47
C ARG A 406 -8.20 -29.70 34.79
N VAL A 407 -6.96 -30.03 35.13
CA VAL A 407 -6.41 -31.39 34.96
C VAL A 407 -5.39 -31.61 36.09
N ALA A 408 -5.88 -31.98 37.27
CA ALA A 408 -5.16 -32.60 38.39
C ALA A 408 -6.16 -32.83 39.52
N ALA A 409 -6.95 -33.89 39.40
CA ALA A 409 -7.61 -34.65 40.46
C ALA A 409 -8.20 -35.90 39.81
#